data_AF-A0A0F7SCU3-F1
#
_entry.id   AF-A0A0F7SCU3-F1
#
_cell.length_a   1.000
_cell.length_b   1.000
_cell.length_c   1.000
_cell.angle_alpha   90.00
_cell.angle_beta   90.00
_cell.angle_gamma   90.00
#
_symmetry.space_group_name_H-M   'P 1'
#
loop_
_entity.id
_entity.type
_entity.pdbx_description
1 polymer ?
#
loop_
_entity_poly.entity_id
_entity_poly.type
_entity_poly.pdbx_seq_one_letter_code
_entity_poly.pdbx_strand_id
1 'polypeptide(L)'
;MSSNLSRRNKSLKQLLQSEREAAMRAAGAKLKERKRKEAQPQKSSLRPAKKYCDVTGLIAPYTDPKSGLRYHSVEVYEIIKQFGPGVDNAYLSLRGDGSQIK
;
A
#
# COMPACT_ATOMS: atom_id res chain seq x y z
N MET A 1 11.78 -19.70 41.20
CA MET A 1 13.06 -19.28 41.82
C MET A 1 14.19 -19.48 40.79
N SER A 2 14.39 -18.53 39.86
CA SER A 2 15.42 -18.66 38.81
C SER A 2 16.80 -18.29 39.39
N SER A 3 17.63 -19.29 39.64
CA SER A 3 18.96 -19.13 40.21
C SER A 3 19.92 -18.46 39.21
N ASN A 4 20.26 -17.22 39.50
CA ASN A 4 21.12 -16.37 38.67
C ASN A 4 22.62 -16.57 38.98
N LEU A 5 23.03 -17.81 39.25
CA LEU A 5 24.36 -18.14 39.75
C LEU A 5 25.45 -17.84 38.70
N SER A 6 25.12 -17.99 37.42
CA SER A 6 26.02 -17.70 36.28
C SER A 6 26.37 -16.21 36.13
N ARG A 7 25.54 -15.26 36.61
CA ARG A 7 25.87 -13.81 36.54
C ARG A 7 26.89 -13.37 37.60
N ARG A 8 27.11 -14.16 38.66
CA ARG A 8 27.93 -13.74 39.81
C ARG A 8 29.44 -13.83 39.57
N ASN A 9 29.90 -14.64 38.61
CA ASN A 9 31.33 -14.88 38.35
C ASN A 9 31.81 -14.40 36.96
N LYS A 10 31.16 -13.39 36.36
CA LYS A 10 31.55 -12.87 35.04
C LYS A 10 32.55 -11.74 35.17
N SER A 11 33.54 -11.69 34.28
CA SER A 11 34.50 -10.58 34.26
C SER A 11 33.82 -9.27 33.84
N LEU A 12 34.30 -8.12 34.32
CA LEU A 12 33.72 -6.81 33.98
C LEU A 12 33.61 -6.59 32.47
N LYS A 13 34.60 -7.08 31.71
CA LYS A 13 34.60 -7.04 30.24
C LYS A 13 33.43 -7.82 29.64
N GLN A 14 33.14 -9.02 30.16
CA GLN A 14 31.99 -9.82 29.71
C GLN A 14 30.66 -9.16 30.07
N LEU A 15 30.60 -8.48 31.21
CA LEU A 15 29.39 -7.79 31.66
C LEU A 15 29.06 -6.61 30.75
N LEU A 16 30.04 -5.73 30.49
CA LEU A 16 29.90 -4.60 29.56
C LEU A 16 29.58 -5.04 28.13
N GLN A 17 30.21 -6.13 27.67
CA GLN A 17 29.93 -6.67 26.34
C GLN A 17 28.50 -7.24 26.24
N SER A 18 28.02 -7.90 27.30
CA SER A 18 26.65 -8.41 27.35
C SER A 18 25.58 -7.31 27.37
N GLU A 19 25.85 -6.18 28.03
CA GLU A 19 24.95 -5.03 28.04
C GLU A 19 24.90 -4.34 26.66
N ARG A 20 26.06 -4.21 26.01
CA ARG A 20 26.15 -3.63 24.65
C ARG A 20 25.44 -4.49 23.61
N GLU A 21 25.62 -5.80 23.67
CA GLU A 21 24.89 -6.75 22.81
C GLU A 21 23.39 -6.74 23.10
N ALA A 22 22.98 -6.65 24.37
CA ALA A 22 21.57 -6.53 24.75
C ALA A 22 20.95 -5.24 24.21
N ALA A 23 21.67 -4.11 24.28
CA ALA A 23 21.23 -2.84 23.70
C ALA A 23 21.08 -2.91 22.18
N MET A 24 22.04 -3.54 21.47
CA MET A 24 21.95 -3.75 20.02
C MET A 24 20.79 -4.68 19.64
N ARG A 25 20.56 -5.75 20.40
CA ARG A 25 19.41 -6.66 20.22
C ARG A 25 18.07 -5.92 20.42
N ALA A 26 17.98 -5.06 21.43
CA ALA A 26 16.78 -4.26 21.71
C ALA A 26 16.50 -3.25 20.58
N ALA A 27 17.54 -2.58 20.06
CA ALA A 27 17.40 -1.67 18.93
C ALA A 27 16.97 -2.40 17.64
N GLY A 28 17.57 -3.55 17.36
CA GLY A 28 17.18 -4.41 16.22
C GLY A 28 15.75 -4.92 16.32
N ALA A 29 15.29 -5.27 17.53
CA ALA A 29 13.91 -5.70 17.76
C ALA A 29 12.91 -4.57 17.49
N LYS A 30 13.19 -3.34 17.94
CA LYS A 30 12.32 -2.16 17.66
C LYS A 30 12.23 -1.85 16.18
N LEU A 31 13.34 -1.94 15.44
CA LEU A 31 13.34 -1.75 13.98
C LEU A 31 12.48 -2.80 13.27
N LYS A 32 12.61 -4.07 13.69
CA LYS A 32 11.85 -5.19 13.12
C LYS A 32 10.35 -5.06 13.39
N GLU A 33 9.97 -4.56 14.57
CA GLU A 33 8.57 -4.29 14.92
C GLU A 33 7.96 -3.16 14.08
N ARG A 34 8.70 -2.06 13.86
CA ARG A 34 8.27 -0.96 12.97
C ARG A 34 8.04 -1.45 11.55
N LYS A 35 9.01 -2.18 10.98
CA LYS A 35 8.87 -2.79 9.65
C LYS A 35 7.69 -3.75 9.57
N ARG A 36 7.37 -4.50 10.63
CA ARG A 36 6.22 -5.41 10.66
C ARG A 36 4.88 -4.69 10.69
N LYS A 37 4.78 -3.54 11.36
CA LYS A 37 3.57 -2.70 11.36
C LYS A 37 3.36 -2.04 9.99
N GLU A 38 4.44 -1.62 9.34
CA GLU A 38 4.41 -0.99 8.02
C GLU A 38 4.18 -2.00 6.88
N ALA A 39 4.66 -3.23 7.04
CA ALA A 39 4.47 -4.34 6.09
C ALA A 39 3.19 -5.15 6.33
N GLN A 40 2.30 -4.74 7.25
CA GLN A 40 0.97 -5.34 7.31
C GLN A 40 0.23 -4.97 6.02
N PRO A 41 -0.11 -5.94 5.14
CA PRO A 41 -0.87 -5.62 3.95
C PRO A 41 -2.19 -5.01 4.43
N GLN A 42 -2.48 -3.79 3.97
CA GLN A 42 -3.77 -3.17 4.18
C GLN A 42 -4.83 -4.21 3.79
N LYS A 43 -5.68 -4.60 4.75
CA LYS A 43 -6.72 -5.62 4.52
C LYS A 43 -7.50 -5.20 3.28
N SER A 44 -7.38 -5.97 2.20
CA SER A 44 -8.20 -5.77 1.01
C SER A 44 -9.66 -5.87 1.42
N SER A 45 -10.46 -4.89 1.01
CA SER A 45 -11.88 -4.92 1.31
C SER A 45 -12.51 -6.11 0.59
N LEU A 46 -13.26 -6.94 1.33
CA LEU A 46 -14.07 -8.03 0.76
C LEU A 46 -15.36 -7.50 0.11
N ARG A 47 -15.71 -6.22 0.33
CA ARG A 47 -16.90 -5.61 -0.26
C ARG A 47 -16.55 -5.14 -1.68
N PRO A 48 -17.38 -5.47 -2.68
CA PRO A 48 -17.16 -5.01 -4.04
C PRO A 48 -17.19 -3.48 -4.08
N ALA A 49 -16.17 -2.89 -4.69
CA ALA A 49 -16.08 -1.45 -4.86
C ALA A 49 -17.15 -0.97 -5.86
N LYS A 50 -17.82 0.14 -5.52
CA LYS A 50 -18.73 0.80 -6.46
C LYS A 50 -17.91 1.45 -7.57
N LYS A 51 -18.39 1.34 -8.80
CA LYS A 51 -17.78 1.94 -9.98
C LYS A 51 -18.45 3.29 -10.24
N TYR A 52 -17.63 4.32 -10.41
CA TYR A 52 -18.08 5.67 -10.73
C TYR A 52 -17.55 6.08 -12.09
N CYS A 53 -18.25 7.00 -12.73
CA CYS A 53 -17.89 7.59 -14.00
C CYS A 53 -16.71 8.52 -13.80
N ASP A 54 -15.70 8.40 -14.66
CA ASP A 54 -14.46 9.17 -14.53
C ASP A 54 -14.66 10.66 -14.88
N VAL A 55 -15.72 10.98 -15.64
CA VAL A 55 -16.04 12.34 -16.09
C VAL A 55 -17.01 13.04 -15.13
N THR A 56 -18.13 12.39 -14.77
CA THR A 56 -19.23 13.02 -14.02
C THR A 56 -19.29 12.62 -12.54
N GLY A 57 -18.61 11.54 -12.14
CA GLY A 57 -18.67 11.01 -10.77
C GLY A 57 -19.96 10.26 -10.41
N LEU A 58 -20.92 10.12 -11.34
CA LEU A 58 -22.12 9.30 -11.14
C LEU A 58 -21.77 7.80 -11.16
N ILE A 59 -22.67 6.94 -10.68
CA ILE A 59 -22.44 5.48 -10.72
C ILE A 59 -22.32 5.04 -12.18
N ALA A 60 -21.23 4.37 -12.56
CA ALA A 60 -21.02 3.93 -13.94
C ALA A 60 -21.39 2.45 -14.11
N PRO A 61 -22.51 2.13 -14.78
CA PRO A 61 -22.85 0.77 -15.17
C PRO A 61 -22.00 0.24 -16.33
N TYR A 62 -21.39 1.12 -17.14
CA TYR A 62 -20.68 0.74 -18.37
C TYR A 62 -19.20 1.13 -18.37
N THR A 63 -18.43 0.46 -19.22
CA THR A 63 -16.99 0.70 -19.38
C THR A 63 -16.60 0.56 -20.85
N ASP A 64 -15.76 1.47 -21.32
CA ASP A 64 -15.30 1.54 -22.71
C ASP A 64 -14.22 0.50 -22.98
N PRO A 65 -14.35 -0.34 -24.02
CA PRO A 65 -13.32 -1.32 -24.36
C PRO A 65 -12.07 -0.68 -24.98
N LYS A 66 -12.19 0.52 -25.55
CA LYS A 66 -11.07 1.23 -26.22
C LYS A 66 -10.19 1.98 -25.23
N SER A 67 -10.80 2.74 -24.32
CA SER A 67 -10.11 3.63 -23.38
C SER A 67 -10.08 3.09 -21.95
N GLY A 68 -10.89 2.09 -21.59
CA GLY A 68 -11.01 1.61 -20.21
C GLY A 68 -11.70 2.61 -19.26
N LEU A 69 -12.27 3.69 -19.80
CA LEU A 69 -13.01 4.69 -19.05
C LEU A 69 -14.41 4.19 -18.69
N ARG A 70 -14.91 4.64 -17.53
CA ARG A 70 -16.22 4.27 -17.01
C ARG A 70 -17.21 5.40 -17.27
N TYR A 71 -18.39 5.08 -17.77
CA TYR A 71 -19.42 6.06 -18.12
C TYR A 71 -20.82 5.68 -17.61
N HIS A 72 -21.67 6.71 -17.46
CA HIS A 72 -23.04 6.56 -16.95
C HIS A 72 -24.09 6.49 -18.05
N SER A 73 -24.05 7.44 -19.00
CA SER A 73 -25.05 7.61 -20.06
C SER A 73 -24.40 7.68 -21.45
N VAL A 74 -25.23 7.59 -22.48
CA VAL A 74 -24.81 7.67 -23.90
C VAL A 74 -24.17 9.02 -24.21
N GLU A 75 -24.68 10.11 -23.64
CA GLU A 75 -24.13 11.46 -23.81
C GLU A 75 -22.67 11.56 -23.36
N VAL A 76 -22.34 10.91 -22.23
CA VAL A 76 -20.96 10.87 -21.72
C VAL A 76 -20.08 10.05 -22.66
N TYR A 77 -20.60 8.96 -23.22
CA TYR A 77 -19.87 8.15 -24.19
C TYR A 77 -19.55 8.92 -25.48
N GLU A 78 -20.48 9.75 -25.97
CA GLU A 78 -20.24 10.61 -27.14
C GLU A 78 -19.10 11.60 -26.89
N ILE A 79 -19.04 12.18 -25.69
CA ILE A 79 -17.95 13.08 -25.26
C ILE A 79 -16.62 12.31 -25.23
N ILE A 80 -16.61 11.12 -24.61
CA ILE A 80 -15.39 10.29 -24.51
C ILE A 80 -14.89 9.90 -25.90
N LYS A 81 -15.78 9.64 -26.86
CA LYS A 81 -15.41 9.31 -28.24
C LYS A 81 -14.73 10.48 -28.98
N GLN A 82 -15.01 11.70 -28.58
CA GLN A 82 -14.41 12.93 -29.12
C GLN A 82 -13.10 13.32 -28.41
N PHE A 83 -12.67 12.57 -27.38
CA PHE A 83 -11.42 12.86 -26.69
C PHE A 83 -10.22 12.78 -27.63
N GLY A 84 -9.37 13.81 -27.54
CA GLY A 84 -8.08 13.81 -28.19
C GLY A 84 -7.14 12.75 -27.60
N PRO A 85 -6.08 12.40 -28.33
CA PRO A 85 -5.11 11.42 -27.85
C PRO A 85 -4.47 11.86 -26.51
N GLY A 86 -4.50 11.00 -25.50
CA GLY A 86 -3.85 11.23 -24.20
C GLY A 86 -4.76 11.78 -23.08
N VAL A 87 -5.95 12.27 -23.42
CA VAL A 87 -6.94 12.73 -22.42
C VAL A 87 -7.47 11.55 -21.60
N ASP A 88 -7.70 10.42 -22.26
CA ASP A 88 -8.04 9.13 -21.66
C ASP A 88 -7.04 8.69 -20.58
N ASN A 89 -5.76 8.75 -20.90
CA ASN A 89 -4.68 8.43 -19.96
C ASN A 89 -4.64 9.39 -18.76
N ALA A 90 -4.95 10.68 -18.96
CA ALA A 90 -5.05 11.62 -17.86
C ALA A 90 -6.16 11.22 -16.88
N TYR A 91 -7.36 10.88 -17.37
CA TYR A 91 -8.46 10.41 -16.51
C TYR A 91 -8.14 9.07 -15.82
N LEU A 92 -7.51 8.13 -16.51
CA LEU A 92 -7.08 6.85 -15.91
C LEU A 92 -6.03 7.04 -14.82
N SER A 93 -5.09 7.98 -15.02
CA SER A 93 -4.05 8.28 -14.04
C SER A 93 -4.62 8.84 -12.74
N LEU A 94 -5.67 9.66 -12.82
CA LEU A 94 -6.38 10.19 -11.65
C LEU A 94 -7.09 9.08 -10.87
N ARG A 95 -7.60 8.04 -11.55
CA ARG A 95 -8.21 6.86 -10.91
C ARG A 95 -7.19 5.96 -10.23
N GLY A 96 -5.92 6.07 -10.59
CA GLY A 96 -4.86 5.14 -10.18
C GLY A 96 -4.76 3.88 -11.05
N ASP A 97 -5.52 3.82 -12.15
CA ASP A 97 -5.51 2.72 -13.13
C ASP A 97 -4.64 3.05 -14.35
N GLY A 98 -3.74 4.04 -14.24
CA GLY A 98 -2.88 4.54 -15.31
C GLY A 98 -1.78 3.57 -15.76
N SER A 99 -2.07 2.28 -15.84
CA SER A 99 -1.19 1.32 -16.51
C SER A 99 -1.37 1.46 -18.01
N GLN A 100 -0.40 2.10 -18.68
CA GLN A 100 -0.23 2.00 -20.12
C GLN A 100 -0.26 0.51 -20.49
N ILE A 101 -1.26 0.10 -21.27
CA ILE A 101 -1.29 -1.25 -21.86
C ILE A 101 -0.07 -1.31 -22.79
N LYS A 102 0.91 -2.15 -22.44
CA LYS A 102 2.10 -2.38 -23.28
C LYS A 102 1.73 -3.12 -24.56
#